data_AF-A0A833QME9-F1
#
_entry.id   AF-A0A833QME9-F1
#
_cell.length_a   1.000
_cell.length_b   1.000
_cell.length_c   1.000
_cell.angle_alpha   90.00
_cell.angle_beta   90.00
_cell.angle_gamma   90.00
#
_symmetry.space_group_name_H-M   'P 1'
#
loop_
_entity.id
_entity.type
_entity.pdbx_description
1 polymer ?
#
loop_
_entity_poly.entity_id
_entity_poly.type
_entity_poly.pdbx_seq_one_letter_code
_entity_poly.pdbx_strand_id
1 'polypeptide(L)'
;MVKYFEKKHAQQSLLWRRVFAGLLFSYAGFMIYCVFNQAWFPWELRFHAYFMEEMHPGMPILFDLVAVVACLLAVKGLLQKSSSSKKFFWYSSYASLLVAVFWLVYMLSLPRFRWDVVWLPLAPLGGAALCLYVDHLLSESLEDINKLKTYMYNYKAL
;
A
#
# COMPACT_ATOMS: atom_id res chain seq x y z
N MET A 1 4.12 34.11 -9.45
CA MET A 1 3.42 33.45 -8.33
C MET A 1 2.97 32.03 -8.67
N VAL A 2 2.13 31.80 -9.69
CA VAL A 2 1.65 30.44 -10.06
C VAL A 2 2.77 29.44 -10.38
N LYS A 3 3.80 29.83 -11.15
CA LYS A 3 4.98 28.96 -11.43
C LYS A 3 5.73 28.52 -10.16
N TYR A 4 5.71 29.32 -9.10
CA TYR A 4 6.33 28.95 -7.82
C TYR A 4 5.52 27.86 -7.12
N PHE A 5 4.18 27.98 -7.12
CA PHE A 5 3.29 26.94 -6.57
C PHE A 5 3.38 25.63 -7.36
N GLU A 6 3.41 25.67 -8.69
CA GLU A 6 3.63 24.47 -9.52
C GLU A 6 4.94 23.76 -9.16
N LYS A 7 6.04 24.49 -9.03
CA LYS A 7 7.36 23.93 -8.70
C LYS A 7 7.40 23.37 -7.27
N LYS A 8 6.83 24.09 -6.31
CA LYS A 8 6.75 23.65 -4.91
C LYS A 8 5.87 22.41 -4.76
N HIS A 9 4.72 22.38 -5.41
CA HIS A 9 3.83 21.22 -5.45
C HIS A 9 4.50 20.00 -6.10
N ALA A 10 5.17 20.17 -7.24
CA ALA A 10 5.90 19.07 -7.88
C ALA A 10 7.00 18.48 -6.96
N GLN A 11 7.72 19.34 -6.25
CA GLN A 11 8.76 18.91 -5.31
C GLN A 11 8.17 18.18 -4.10
N GLN A 12 7.11 18.73 -3.49
CA GLN A 12 6.42 18.10 -2.35
C GLN A 12 5.78 16.77 -2.75
N SER A 13 5.13 16.72 -3.92
CA SER A 13 4.53 15.51 -4.48
C SER A 13 5.55 14.39 -4.64
N LEU A 14 6.72 14.69 -5.23
CA LEU A 14 7.80 13.71 -5.39
C LEU A 14 8.37 13.26 -4.04
N LEU A 15 8.50 14.16 -3.08
CA LEU A 15 9.04 13.85 -1.76
C LEU A 15 8.12 12.90 -0.99
N TRP A 16 6.82 13.22 -0.93
CA TRP A 16 5.83 12.35 -0.29
C TRP A 16 5.71 10.99 -0.97
N ARG A 17 5.67 10.95 -2.32
CA ARG A 17 5.66 9.69 -3.07
C ARG A 17 6.87 8.82 -2.73
N ARG A 18 8.07 9.40 -2.58
CA ARG A 18 9.28 8.65 -2.20
C ARG A 18 9.24 8.15 -0.76
N VAL A 19 8.76 8.96 0.19
CA VAL A 19 8.66 8.55 1.60
C VAL A 19 7.71 7.36 1.75
N PHE A 20 6.51 7.44 1.18
CA PHE A 20 5.55 6.33 1.24
C PHE A 20 6.02 5.10 0.47
N ALA A 21 6.68 5.27 -0.68
CA ALA A 21 7.30 4.16 -1.39
C ALA A 21 8.38 3.47 -0.54
N GLY A 22 9.23 4.23 0.15
CA GLY A 22 10.25 3.70 1.04
C GLY A 22 9.66 2.92 2.22
N LEU A 23 8.61 3.45 2.85
CA LEU A 23 7.89 2.78 3.93
C LEU A 23 7.30 1.44 3.45
N LEU A 24 6.59 1.42 2.32
CA LEU A 24 6.06 0.17 1.77
C LEU A 24 7.14 -0.82 1.35
N PHE A 25 8.26 -0.34 0.81
CA PHE A 25 9.38 -1.20 0.45
C PHE A 25 10.01 -1.84 1.68
N SER A 26 10.16 -1.08 2.78
CA SER A 26 10.64 -1.62 4.05
C SER A 26 9.71 -2.68 4.63
N TYR A 27 8.39 -2.47 4.53
CA TYR A 27 7.38 -3.45 4.93
C TYR A 27 7.45 -4.71 4.06
N ALA A 28 7.58 -4.56 2.73
CA ALA A 28 7.76 -5.70 1.83
C ALA A 28 9.02 -6.51 2.17
N GLY A 29 10.14 -5.86 2.51
CA GLY A 29 11.35 -6.52 2.98
C GLY A 29 11.13 -7.31 4.27
N PHE A 30 10.40 -6.76 5.22
CA PHE A 30 10.03 -7.46 6.46
C PHE A 30 9.14 -8.69 6.17
N MET A 31 8.18 -8.58 5.27
CA MET A 31 7.33 -9.71 4.85
C MET A 31 8.15 -10.81 4.16
N ILE A 32 9.11 -10.44 3.30
CA ILE A 32 10.02 -11.41 2.67
C ILE A 32 10.84 -12.16 3.73
N TYR A 33 11.35 -11.45 4.75
CA TYR A 33 12.05 -12.08 5.88
C TYR A 33 11.15 -13.08 6.62
N CYS A 34 9.88 -12.72 6.86
CA CYS A 34 8.91 -13.63 7.48
C CYS A 34 8.67 -14.88 6.64
N VAL A 35 8.54 -14.73 5.31
CA VAL A 35 8.40 -15.85 4.37
C VAL A 35 9.61 -16.79 4.42
N PHE A 36 10.83 -16.24 4.41
CA PHE A 36 12.05 -17.04 4.49
C PHE A 36 12.14 -17.83 5.79
N ASN A 37 11.86 -17.19 6.93
CA ASN A 37 11.84 -17.89 8.21
C ASN A 37 10.76 -18.96 8.27
N GLN A 38 9.56 -18.70 7.75
CA GLN A 38 8.48 -19.69 7.73
C GLN A 38 8.81 -20.90 6.82
N ALA A 39 9.58 -20.68 5.74
CA ALA A 39 10.02 -21.76 4.84
C ALA A 39 11.12 -22.64 5.45
N TRP A 40 12.05 -22.06 6.20
CA TRP A 40 13.17 -22.80 6.82
C TRP A 40 12.82 -23.40 8.19
N PHE A 41 12.02 -22.69 8.99
CA PHE A 41 11.63 -23.05 10.35
C PHE A 41 10.10 -22.98 10.47
N PRO A 42 9.38 -24.00 9.96
CA PRO A 42 7.93 -23.96 9.92
C PRO A 42 7.37 -23.83 11.34
N TRP A 43 6.51 -22.82 11.55
CA TRP A 43 5.79 -22.57 12.80
C TRP A 43 6.64 -22.11 13.99
N GLU A 44 7.91 -21.76 13.80
CA GLU A 44 8.69 -21.10 14.88
C GLU A 44 8.28 -19.63 15.07
N LEU A 45 7.78 -18.98 14.02
CA LEU A 45 7.26 -17.61 14.12
C LEU A 45 5.94 -17.62 14.89
N ARG A 46 5.92 -16.96 16.06
CA ARG A 46 4.75 -16.88 16.94
C ARG A 46 3.45 -16.59 16.19
N PHE A 47 3.43 -15.62 15.27
CA PHE A 47 2.21 -15.19 14.60
C PHE A 47 1.61 -16.24 13.64
N HIS A 48 2.47 -17.05 13.02
CA HIS A 48 2.07 -18.13 12.12
C HIS A 48 1.75 -19.41 12.87
N ALA A 49 2.45 -19.68 13.98
CA ALA A 49 2.27 -20.86 14.83
C ALA A 49 0.82 -21.08 15.30
N TYR A 50 0.04 -20.01 15.46
CA TYR A 50 -1.37 -20.11 15.88
C TYR A 50 -2.27 -20.80 14.86
N PHE A 51 -1.88 -20.82 13.59
CA PHE A 51 -2.66 -21.44 12.52
C PHE A 51 -2.23 -22.89 12.25
N MET A 52 -1.30 -23.43 13.05
CA MET A 52 -0.70 -24.76 12.81
C MET A 52 -1.72 -25.90 12.82
N GLU A 53 -2.79 -25.79 13.62
CA GLU A 53 -3.83 -26.83 13.72
C GLU A 53 -4.87 -26.76 12.58
N GLU A 54 -5.08 -25.58 11.98
CA GLU A 54 -6.13 -25.34 10.99
C GLU A 54 -5.61 -25.19 9.55
N MET A 55 -4.32 -24.88 9.35
CA MET A 55 -3.74 -24.59 8.04
C MET A 55 -2.57 -25.49 7.65
N HIS A 56 -2.52 -25.83 6.36
CA HIS A 56 -1.32 -26.38 5.73
C HIS A 56 -0.19 -25.32 5.71
N PRO A 57 1.07 -25.68 6.01
CA PRO A 57 2.19 -24.74 6.14
C PRO A 57 2.49 -23.89 4.89
N GLY A 58 2.04 -24.33 3.70
CA GLY A 58 2.19 -23.57 2.46
C GLY A 58 1.24 -22.38 2.29
N MET A 59 0.09 -22.36 2.98
CA MET A 59 -0.92 -21.30 2.80
C MET A 59 -0.44 -19.92 3.30
N PRO A 60 0.15 -19.79 4.50
CA PRO A 60 0.70 -18.51 4.95
C PRO A 60 1.78 -17.95 4.02
N ILE A 61 2.68 -18.81 3.53
CA ILE A 61 3.75 -18.45 2.59
C ILE A 61 3.17 -17.84 1.32
N LEU A 62 2.12 -18.46 0.76
CA LEU A 62 1.47 -17.99 -0.45
C LEU A 62 0.84 -16.60 -0.27
N PHE A 63 0.09 -16.39 0.82
CA PHE A 63 -0.58 -15.11 1.07
C PHE A 63 0.38 -13.99 1.46
N ASP A 64 1.47 -14.31 2.16
CA ASP A 64 2.53 -13.34 2.45
C ASP A 64 3.28 -12.93 1.17
N LEU A 65 3.50 -13.86 0.23
CA LEU A 65 4.02 -13.53 -1.11
C LEU A 65 3.06 -12.63 -1.89
N VAL A 66 1.75 -12.89 -1.84
CA VAL A 66 0.75 -12.04 -2.49
C VAL A 66 0.74 -10.64 -1.86
N ALA A 67 0.91 -10.53 -0.54
CA ALA A 67 1.04 -9.24 0.15
C ALA A 67 2.29 -8.46 -0.30
N VAL A 68 3.43 -9.16 -0.47
CA VAL A 68 4.67 -8.57 -1.02
C VAL A 68 4.44 -8.05 -2.44
N VAL A 69 3.81 -8.85 -3.31
CA VAL A 69 3.48 -8.45 -4.68
C VAL A 69 2.56 -7.23 -4.67
N ALA A 70 1.53 -7.20 -3.83
CA ALA A 70 0.62 -6.08 -3.68
C ALA A 70 1.35 -4.79 -3.27
N CYS A 71 2.30 -4.88 -2.33
CA CYS A 71 3.12 -3.75 -1.90
C CYS A 71 4.05 -3.26 -3.01
N LEU A 72 4.70 -4.16 -3.76
CA LEU A 72 5.55 -3.80 -4.90
C LEU A 72 4.76 -3.12 -6.02
N LEU A 73 3.53 -3.58 -6.28
CA LEU A 73 2.62 -2.94 -7.25
C LEU A 73 2.21 -1.54 -6.79
N ALA A 74 1.94 -1.33 -5.50
CA ALA A 74 1.68 0.00 -4.95
C ALA A 74 2.89 0.94 -5.11
N VAL A 75 4.10 0.46 -4.78
CA VAL A 75 5.34 1.22 -4.95
C VAL A 75 5.56 1.60 -6.41
N LYS A 76 5.37 0.64 -7.33
CA LYS A 76 5.49 0.88 -8.78
C LYS A 76 4.45 1.88 -9.27
N GLY A 77 3.20 1.78 -8.80
CA GLY A 77 2.14 2.75 -9.08
C GLY A 77 2.52 4.16 -8.62
N LEU A 78 3.04 4.29 -7.40
CA LEU A 78 3.40 5.58 -6.80
C LEU A 78 4.56 6.28 -7.53
N LEU A 79 5.54 5.51 -8.02
CA LEU A 79 6.70 6.03 -8.77
C LEU A 79 6.38 6.32 -10.24
N GLN A 80 5.40 5.64 -10.84
CA GLN A 80 5.05 5.81 -12.24
C GLN A 80 3.99 6.91 -12.42
N LYS A 81 4.32 7.99 -13.16
CA LYS A 81 3.40 9.13 -13.43
C LYS A 81 2.43 8.89 -14.60
N SER A 82 2.50 7.74 -15.26
CA SER A 82 1.75 7.43 -16.49
C SER A 82 0.28 7.06 -16.22
N SER A 83 -0.61 7.18 -17.21
CA SER A 83 -2.02 6.76 -17.10
C SER A 83 -2.18 5.28 -16.70
N SER A 84 -1.17 4.45 -16.98
CA SER A 84 -1.10 3.05 -16.53
C SER A 84 -0.94 2.89 -15.01
N SER A 85 -0.50 3.93 -14.30
CA SER A 85 -0.35 3.95 -12.84
C SER A 85 -1.66 3.66 -12.11
N LYS A 86 -2.79 4.18 -12.61
CA LYS A 86 -4.11 3.94 -12.01
C LYS A 86 -4.45 2.45 -11.97
N LYS A 87 -4.08 1.68 -13.01
CA LYS A 87 -4.33 0.23 -13.07
C LYS A 87 -3.54 -0.50 -11.98
N PHE A 88 -2.28 -0.14 -11.76
CA PHE A 88 -1.44 -0.73 -10.71
C PHE A 88 -1.99 -0.49 -9.30
N PHE A 89 -2.55 0.69 -9.05
CA PHE A 89 -3.22 0.97 -7.78
C PHE A 89 -4.48 0.11 -7.57
N TRP A 90 -5.31 -0.05 -8.60
CA TRP A 90 -6.47 -0.94 -8.53
C TRP A 90 -6.05 -2.39 -8.28
N TYR A 91 -5.07 -2.91 -9.02
CA TYR A 91 -4.56 -4.27 -8.81
C TYR A 91 -3.99 -4.47 -7.41
N SER A 92 -3.22 -3.50 -6.90
CA SER A 92 -2.69 -3.53 -5.53
C SER A 92 -3.82 -3.51 -4.49
N SER A 93 -4.86 -2.70 -4.70
CA SER A 93 -6.01 -2.64 -3.81
C SER A 93 -6.81 -3.94 -3.78
N TYR A 94 -7.08 -4.55 -4.95
CA TYR A 94 -7.77 -5.84 -5.01
C TYR A 94 -6.95 -6.97 -4.37
N ALA A 95 -5.63 -7.02 -4.63
CA ALA A 95 -4.76 -8.01 -4.00
C ALA A 95 -4.71 -7.83 -2.47
N SER A 96 -4.63 -6.60 -1.98
CA SER A 96 -4.62 -6.29 -0.54
C SER A 96 -5.96 -6.63 0.13
N LEU A 97 -7.08 -6.42 -0.56
CA LEU A 97 -8.41 -6.79 -0.07
C LEU A 97 -8.54 -8.32 0.05
N LEU A 98 -8.10 -9.07 -0.97
CA LEU A 98 -8.13 -10.54 -0.94
C LEU A 98 -7.30 -11.11 0.22
N VAL A 99 -6.09 -10.57 0.44
CA VAL A 99 -5.22 -10.95 1.56
C VAL A 99 -5.89 -10.63 2.89
N ALA A 100 -6.50 -9.45 3.03
CA ALA A 100 -7.16 -9.05 4.27
C ALA A 100 -8.39 -9.90 4.60
N VAL A 101 -9.24 -10.19 3.60
CA VAL A 101 -10.42 -11.05 3.77
C VAL A 101 -9.99 -12.46 4.17
N PHE A 102 -8.96 -13.01 3.51
CA PHE A 102 -8.43 -14.32 3.85
C PHE A 102 -7.99 -14.38 5.32
N TRP A 103 -7.11 -13.46 5.75
CA TRP A 103 -6.64 -13.44 7.13
C TRP A 103 -7.77 -13.17 8.14
N LEU A 104 -8.75 -12.31 7.82
CA LEU A 104 -9.91 -12.07 8.68
C LEU A 104 -10.78 -13.31 8.88
N VAL A 105 -11.02 -14.10 7.82
CA VAL A 105 -11.82 -15.33 7.93
C VAL A 105 -11.14 -16.32 8.87
N TYR A 106 -9.84 -16.57 8.72
CA TYR A 106 -9.11 -17.47 9.60
C TYR A 106 -8.91 -16.90 11.02
N MET A 107 -8.82 -15.59 11.15
CA MET A 107 -8.79 -14.94 12.47
C MET A 107 -10.10 -15.12 13.24
N LEU A 108 -11.25 -15.17 12.54
CA LEU A 108 -12.55 -15.45 13.14
C LEU A 108 -12.78 -16.93 13.44
N SER A 109 -12.11 -17.83 12.72
CA SER A 109 -12.14 -19.28 13.00
C SER A 109 -11.40 -19.66 14.28
N LEU A 110 -10.40 -18.86 14.69
CA LEU A 110 -9.61 -19.12 15.89
C LEU A 110 -10.45 -19.05 17.17
N PRO A 111 -10.33 -20.03 18.09
CA PRO A 111 -11.13 -20.12 19.31
C PRO A 111 -10.83 -19.01 20.35
N ARG A 112 -9.72 -18.28 20.21
CA ARG A 112 -9.39 -17.10 21.02
C ARG A 112 -8.99 -15.94 20.12
N PHE A 113 -9.76 -14.85 20.19
CA PHE A 113 -9.45 -13.61 19.50
C PHE A 113 -8.16 -12.99 20.05
N ARG A 114 -7.16 -12.84 19.18
CA ARG A 114 -5.82 -12.35 19.55
C ARG A 114 -5.48 -11.09 18.76
N TRP A 115 -5.33 -9.98 19.48
CA TRP A 115 -5.00 -8.68 18.91
C TRP A 115 -3.62 -8.64 18.21
N ASP A 116 -2.68 -9.48 18.61
CA ASP A 116 -1.34 -9.56 18.00
C ASP A 116 -1.34 -10.01 16.54
N VAL A 117 -2.45 -10.55 16.03
CA VAL A 117 -2.57 -11.05 14.65
C VAL A 117 -3.37 -10.06 13.78
N VAL A 118 -4.00 -9.04 14.37
CA VAL A 118 -4.80 -8.03 13.65
C VAL A 118 -3.97 -7.26 12.63
N TRP A 119 -2.66 -7.09 12.87
CA TRP A 119 -1.82 -6.32 11.95
C TRP A 119 -1.59 -7.02 10.60
N LEU A 120 -1.71 -8.36 10.50
CA LEU A 120 -1.55 -9.10 9.23
C LEU A 120 -2.58 -8.69 8.16
N PRO A 121 -3.90 -8.65 8.43
CA PRO A 121 -4.89 -8.15 7.48
C PRO A 121 -4.85 -6.62 7.35
N LEU A 122 -4.54 -5.91 8.43
CA LEU A 122 -4.63 -4.45 8.46
C LEU A 122 -3.46 -3.76 7.72
N ALA A 123 -2.26 -4.34 7.73
CA ALA A 123 -1.07 -3.69 7.18
C ALA A 123 -1.08 -3.61 5.63
N PRO A 124 -1.41 -4.68 4.87
CA PRO A 124 -1.52 -4.59 3.42
C PRO A 124 -2.67 -3.68 2.98
N LEU A 125 -3.81 -3.78 3.66
CA LEU A 125 -5.02 -3.02 3.34
C LEU A 125 -4.83 -1.53 3.67
N GLY A 126 -4.28 -1.22 4.85
CA GLY A 126 -3.91 0.13 5.25
C GLY A 126 -2.85 0.74 4.34
N GLY A 127 -1.82 -0.02 3.96
CA GLY A 127 -0.79 0.43 3.03
C GLY A 127 -1.33 0.79 1.65
N ALA A 128 -2.20 -0.06 1.08
CA ALA A 128 -2.85 0.20 -0.20
C ALA A 128 -3.82 1.40 -0.13
N ALA A 129 -4.63 1.48 0.92
CA ALA A 129 -5.56 2.59 1.13
C ALA A 129 -4.84 3.94 1.29
N LEU A 130 -3.76 3.97 2.08
CA LEU A 130 -2.91 5.17 2.25
C LEU A 130 -2.31 5.61 0.92
N CYS A 131 -1.86 4.67 0.09
CA CYS A 131 -1.29 5.01 -1.22
C CYS A 131 -2.31 5.58 -2.20
N LEU A 132 -3.52 5.02 -2.23
CA LEU A 132 -4.64 5.58 -3.00
C LEU A 132 -5.00 6.98 -2.51
N TYR A 133 -5.04 7.17 -1.19
CA TYR A 133 -5.37 8.45 -0.58
C TYR A 133 -4.32 9.52 -0.92
N VAL A 134 -3.03 9.18 -0.84
CA VAL A 134 -1.93 10.10 -1.20
C VAL A 134 -1.97 10.45 -2.69
N ASP A 135 -2.22 9.49 -3.59
CA ASP A 135 -2.35 9.78 -5.02
C ASP A 135 -3.54 10.72 -5.30
N HIS A 136 -4.67 10.49 -4.63
CA HIS A 136 -5.85 11.34 -4.73
C HIS A 136 -5.58 12.78 -4.25
N LEU A 137 -5.02 12.95 -3.05
CA LEU A 137 -4.66 14.27 -2.50
C LEU A 137 -3.71 15.04 -3.43
N LEU A 138 -2.72 14.36 -4.02
CA LEU A 138 -1.78 14.98 -4.95
C LEU A 138 -2.43 15.37 -6.28
N SER A 139 -3.48 14.64 -6.69
CA SER A 139 -4.25 14.97 -7.88
C SER A 139 -5.16 16.17 -7.67
N GLU A 140 -5.81 16.27 -6.51
CA GLU A 140 -6.69 17.37 -6.15
C GLU A 140 -5.90 18.68 -6.01
N SER A 141 -4.75 18.64 -5.32
CA SER A 141 -3.90 19.82 -5.18
C SER A 141 -3.37 20.33 -6.53
N LEU A 142 -3.12 19.45 -7.50
CA LEU A 142 -2.76 19.85 -8.86
C LEU A 142 -3.91 20.53 -9.59
N GLU A 143 -5.14 20.07 -9.38
CA GLU A 143 -6.34 20.65 -9.97
C GLU A 143 -6.58 22.08 -9.45
N ASP A 144 -6.39 22.31 -8.15
CA ASP A 144 -6.52 23.64 -7.55
C ASP A 144 -5.48 24.63 -8.09
N ILE A 145 -4.24 24.19 -8.30
CA ILE A 145 -3.20 25.01 -8.93
C ILE A 145 -3.60 25.37 -10.37
N ASN A 146 -4.18 24.42 -11.11
CA ASN A 146 -4.68 24.68 -12.47
C ASN A 146 -5.85 25.67 -12.47
N LYS A 147 -6.79 25.57 -11.51
CA LYS A 147 -7.88 26.55 -11.35
C LYS A 147 -7.31 27.95 -11.09
N LEU A 148 -6.35 28.07 -10.18
CA LEU A 148 -5.67 29.34 -9.85
C LEU A 148 -4.97 29.94 -11.08
N LYS A 149 -4.33 29.09 -11.88
CA LYS A 149 -3.69 29.47 -13.14
C LYS A 149 -4.70 30.03 -14.14
N THR A 150 -5.84 29.36 -14.32
CA THR A 150 -6.91 29.81 -15.21
C THR A 150 -7.47 31.16 -14.76
N TYR A 151 -7.72 31.36 -13.45
CA TYR A 151 -8.19 32.65 -12.95
C TYR A 151 -7.17 33.78 -13.18
N MET A 152 -5.88 33.52 -12.98
CA MET A 152 -4.84 34.52 -13.26
C MET A 152 -4.79 34.90 -14.74
N TYR A 153 -4.94 33.92 -15.65
CA TYR A 153 -4.98 34.21 -17.09
C TYR A 153 -6.22 34.99 -17.50
N ASN A 154 -7.40 34.63 -16.97
CA ASN A 154 -8.64 35.35 -17.24
C ASN A 154 -8.59 36.79 -16.72
N TYR A 155 -8.02 37.00 -15.54
CA TYR A 155 -7.83 38.35 -14.99
C TYR A 155 -6.86 39.20 -15.83
N LYS A 156 -5.81 38.59 -16.39
CA LYS A 156 -4.85 39.31 -17.25
C LYS A 156 -5.40 39.63 -18.65
N ALA A 157 -6.45 38.94 -19.07
CA ALA A 157 -7.10 39.16 -20.37
C ALA A 157 -8.17 40.27 -20.32
N LEU A 158 -8.56 40.70 -19.12
CA LEU A 158 -9.41 41.86 -18.83
C LEU A 158 -8.56 43.13 -18.69
#